data_AF-A0A9E4N6K0-F1
#
_entry.id   AF-A0A9E4N6K0-F1
#
_cell.length_a   1.000
_cell.length_b   1.000
_cell.length_c   1.000
_cell.angle_alpha   90.00
_cell.angle_beta   90.00
_cell.angle_gamma   90.00
#
_symmetry.space_group_name_H-M   'P 1'
#
loop_
_entity.id
_entity.type
_entity.pdbx_description
1 polymer ?
#
loop_
_entity_poly.entity_id
_entity_poly.type
_entity_poly.pdbx_seq_one_letter_code
_entity_poly.pdbx_strand_id
1 'polypeptide(L)'
;QVAGTYPVTGPITVTRNSRELPPALSSELFRTAKPQAGEITPGSVKLAQGDFAVFALSQVTEGESATDESKGQQIENMRRLYGRSYYDRVLEDLESRADVQILLKQDSE
;
A
#
# COMPACT_ATOMS: atom_id res chain seq x y z
N GLN A 1 -22.12 11.84 -30.19
CA GLN A 1 -21.19 10.78 -30.63
C GLN A 1 -19.78 11.26 -30.34
N VAL A 2 -19.08 10.66 -29.38
CA VAL A 2 -17.64 10.94 -29.17
C VAL A 2 -16.89 9.86 -29.95
N ALA A 3 -16.39 10.24 -31.12
CA ALA A 3 -15.64 9.37 -32.03
C ALA A 3 -14.18 9.33 -31.57
N GLY A 4 -13.85 8.34 -30.76
CA GLY A 4 -12.47 7.97 -30.45
C GLY A 4 -12.34 6.45 -30.46
N THR A 5 -11.30 5.93 -31.09
CA THR A 5 -10.95 4.51 -31.02
C THR A 5 -10.25 4.29 -29.69
N TYR A 6 -11.00 3.94 -28.66
CA TYR A 6 -10.45 3.58 -27.35
C TYR A 6 -10.20 2.08 -27.31
N PRO A 7 -9.02 1.60 -26.87
CA PRO A 7 -8.80 0.17 -26.70
C PRO A 7 -9.76 -0.35 -25.63
N VAL A 8 -10.79 -1.09 -26.07
CA VAL A 8 -11.73 -1.75 -25.17
C VAL A 8 -11.12 -3.10 -24.78
N THR A 9 -10.61 -3.17 -23.57
CA THR A 9 -10.21 -4.44 -22.97
C THR A 9 -11.45 -5.17 -22.47
N GLY A 10 -11.52 -6.50 -22.67
CA GLY A 10 -12.58 -7.33 -22.12
C GLY A 10 -12.63 -7.31 -20.59
N PRO A 11 -13.60 -8.00 -19.97
CA PRO A 11 -13.68 -8.08 -18.51
C PRO A 11 -12.39 -8.69 -17.94
N ILE A 12 -11.74 -7.95 -17.05
CA ILE A 12 -10.53 -8.37 -16.35
C ILE A 12 -10.79 -8.40 -14.85
N THR A 13 -10.19 -9.38 -14.17
CA THR A 13 -10.17 -9.42 -12.70
C THR A 13 -8.87 -8.82 -12.21
N VAL A 14 -8.95 -7.85 -11.30
CA VAL A 14 -7.79 -7.09 -10.84
C VAL A 14 -7.68 -7.15 -9.33
N THR A 15 -6.47 -7.30 -8.81
CA THR A 15 -6.16 -7.22 -7.38
C THR A 15 -5.55 -5.85 -7.06
N ARG A 16 -5.58 -5.44 -5.78
CA ARG A 16 -5.03 -4.12 -5.33
C ARG A 16 -3.55 -3.94 -5.70
N ASN A 17 -2.81 -5.03 -5.82
CA ASN A 17 -1.37 -5.03 -6.11
C ASN A 17 -1.05 -5.39 -7.57
N SER A 18 -2.05 -5.49 -8.44
CA SER A 18 -1.81 -5.75 -9.86
C SER A 18 -1.06 -4.57 -10.50
N ARG A 19 -0.03 -4.89 -11.29
CA ARG A 19 0.75 -3.93 -12.07
C ARG A 19 0.21 -3.76 -13.49
N GLU A 20 -0.86 -4.45 -13.83
CA GLU A 20 -1.45 -4.44 -15.18
C GLU A 20 -2.21 -3.14 -15.47
N LEU A 21 -2.62 -2.41 -14.42
CA LEU A 21 -3.33 -1.14 -14.55
C LEU A 21 -2.49 0.05 -14.07
N PRO A 22 -2.69 1.23 -14.69
CA PRO A 22 -2.15 2.48 -14.17
C PRO A 22 -2.55 2.69 -12.69
N PRO A 23 -1.64 3.17 -11.82
CA PRO A 23 -1.92 3.33 -10.39
C PRO A 23 -3.13 4.21 -10.06
N ALA A 24 -3.39 5.24 -10.89
CA ALA A 24 -4.55 6.11 -10.72
C ALA A 24 -5.87 5.36 -10.99
N LEU A 25 -5.88 4.49 -12.00
CA LEU A 25 -7.05 3.67 -12.34
C LEU A 25 -7.30 2.57 -11.31
N SER A 26 -6.26 1.88 -10.86
CA SER A 26 -6.43 0.90 -9.78
C SER A 26 -6.94 1.56 -8.50
N SER A 27 -6.41 2.72 -8.12
CA SER A 27 -6.86 3.44 -6.93
C SER A 27 -8.33 3.86 -7.01
N GLU A 28 -8.77 4.40 -8.16
CA GLU A 28 -10.17 4.81 -8.33
C GLU A 28 -11.13 3.60 -8.37
N LEU A 29 -10.73 2.50 -9.03
CA LEU A 29 -11.50 1.25 -9.06
C LEU A 29 -11.77 0.72 -7.64
N PHE A 30 -10.75 0.69 -6.79
CA PHE A 30 -10.88 0.20 -5.41
C PHE A 30 -11.52 1.20 -4.43
N ARG A 31 -11.73 2.45 -4.86
CA ARG A 31 -12.50 3.47 -4.12
C ARG A 31 -13.96 3.50 -4.52
N THR A 32 -14.26 3.06 -5.74
CA THR A 32 -15.63 3.03 -6.29
C THR A 32 -16.52 2.12 -5.45
N ALA A 33 -17.78 2.55 -5.29
CA ALA A 33 -18.76 1.77 -4.54
C ALA A 33 -18.99 0.40 -5.21
N LYS A 34 -19.12 -0.63 -4.36
CA LYS A 34 -19.49 -1.98 -4.81
C LYS A 34 -20.81 -1.92 -5.59
N PRO A 35 -20.89 -2.49 -6.80
CA PRO A 35 -22.13 -2.54 -7.56
C PRO A 35 -23.18 -3.38 -6.83
N GLN A 36 -24.46 -3.04 -6.99
CA GLN A 36 -25.54 -3.92 -6.58
C GLN A 36 -25.56 -5.19 -7.45
N ALA A 37 -26.18 -6.26 -6.97
CA ALA A 37 -26.21 -7.52 -7.70
C ALA A 37 -26.86 -7.35 -9.08
N GLY A 38 -26.10 -7.59 -10.15
CA GLY A 38 -26.55 -7.44 -11.53
C GLY A 38 -26.48 -6.02 -12.09
N GLU A 39 -25.99 -5.04 -11.30
CA GLU A 39 -25.78 -3.67 -11.76
C GLU A 39 -24.30 -3.40 -12.10
N ILE A 40 -24.06 -2.35 -12.88
CA ILE A 40 -22.72 -1.87 -13.21
C ILE A 40 -22.55 -0.50 -12.58
N THR A 41 -21.43 -0.29 -11.89
CA THR A 41 -21.02 1.04 -11.42
C THR A 41 -20.01 1.62 -12.43
N PRO A 42 -20.41 2.58 -13.28
CA PRO A 42 -19.47 3.24 -14.17
C PRO A 42 -18.61 4.25 -13.40
N GLY A 43 -17.38 4.45 -13.86
CA GLY A 43 -16.48 5.46 -13.32
C GLY A 43 -15.49 5.95 -14.36
N SER A 44 -14.83 7.05 -14.05
CA SER A 44 -13.79 7.60 -14.91
C SER A 44 -12.70 8.25 -14.07
N VAL A 45 -11.47 8.18 -14.56
CA VAL A 45 -10.32 8.79 -13.90
C VAL A 45 -9.41 9.45 -14.92
N LYS A 46 -8.82 10.57 -14.53
CA LYS A 46 -7.75 11.20 -15.31
C LYS A 46 -6.44 10.48 -15.02
N LEU A 47 -5.78 10.00 -16.06
CA LEU A 47 -4.47 9.37 -16.00
C LEU A 47 -3.35 10.42 -16.06
N ALA A 48 -2.11 9.95 -15.91
CA ALA A 48 -0.94 10.79 -16.17
C ALA A 48 -0.96 11.32 -17.62
N GLN A 49 -0.34 12.48 -17.84
CA GLN A 49 -0.19 13.11 -19.15
C GLN A 49 -1.48 13.61 -19.84
N GLY A 50 -2.63 13.58 -19.15
CA GLY A 50 -3.87 14.16 -19.65
C GLY A 50 -4.85 13.16 -20.27
N ASP A 51 -4.47 11.89 -20.31
CA ASP A 51 -5.35 10.80 -20.75
C ASP A 51 -6.51 10.58 -19.77
N PHE A 52 -7.59 9.98 -20.27
CA PHE A 52 -8.75 9.59 -19.48
C PHE A 52 -9.02 8.10 -19.63
N ALA A 53 -9.26 7.43 -18.51
CA ALA A 53 -9.76 6.08 -18.47
C ALA A 53 -11.22 6.08 -18.02
N VAL A 54 -12.05 5.30 -18.71
CA VAL A 54 -13.42 4.99 -18.33
C VAL A 54 -13.49 3.51 -18.01
N PHE A 55 -14.16 3.16 -16.92
CA PHE A 55 -14.31 1.78 -16.47
C PHE A 55 -15.75 1.47 -16.07
N ALA A 56 -16.09 0.19 -16.12
CA ALA A 56 -17.37 -0.35 -15.72
C ALA A 56 -17.10 -1.46 -14.68
N LEU A 57 -17.44 -1.20 -13.43
CA LEU A 57 -17.29 -2.18 -12.35
C LEU A 57 -18.55 -3.07 -12.29
N SER A 58 -18.40 -4.34 -12.68
CA SER A 58 -19.50 -5.30 -12.72
C SER A 58 -19.61 -6.16 -11.45
N GLN A 59 -18.49 -6.46 -10.80
CA GLN A 59 -18.46 -7.35 -9.64
C GLN A 59 -17.26 -7.04 -8.73
N VAL A 60 -17.47 -7.18 -7.42
CA VAL A 60 -16.40 -7.11 -6.42
C VAL A 60 -16.43 -8.41 -5.61
N THR A 61 -15.29 -9.09 -5.58
CA THR A 61 -15.05 -10.23 -4.69
C THR A 61 -14.35 -9.70 -3.44
N GLU A 62 -14.95 -9.93 -2.28
CA GLU A 62 -14.31 -9.60 -1.00
C GLU A 62 -13.15 -10.56 -0.77
N GLY A 63 -12.00 -10.01 -0.38
CA GLY A 63 -10.89 -10.81 0.08
C GLY A 63 -11.25 -11.47 1.41
N GLU A 64 -10.64 -12.62 1.69
CA GLU A 64 -10.77 -13.26 3.00
C GLU A 64 -10.35 -12.27 4.10
N SER A 65 -11.18 -12.15 5.13
CA SER A 65 -10.79 -11.41 6.32
C SER A 65 -9.61 -12.12 6.97
N ALA A 66 -8.62 -11.35 7.43
CA ALA A 66 -7.50 -11.87 8.21
C ALA A 66 -8.03 -12.76 9.34
N THR A 67 -7.72 -14.06 9.29
CA THR A 67 -8.00 -15.01 10.36
C THR A 67 -7.25 -14.58 11.63
N ASP A 68 -7.71 -14.97 12.82
CA ASP A 68 -7.05 -14.57 14.07
C ASP A 68 -5.57 -15.01 14.13
N GLU A 69 -5.22 -16.12 13.48
CA GLU A 69 -3.84 -16.58 13.31
C GLU A 69 -3.01 -15.61 12.44
N SER A 70 -3.56 -15.14 11.32
CA SER A 70 -2.89 -14.16 10.46
C SER A 70 -2.70 -12.80 11.15
N LYS A 71 -3.63 -12.40 12.02
CA LYS A 71 -3.48 -11.20 12.88
C LYS A 71 -2.33 -11.36 13.87
N GLY A 72 -2.22 -12.53 14.52
CA GLY A 72 -1.12 -12.84 15.43
C GLY A 72 0.24 -12.73 14.75
N GLN A 73 0.38 -13.32 13.56
CA GLN A 73 1.61 -13.24 12.76
C GLN A 73 1.95 -11.79 12.37
N GLN A 74 0.94 -10.97 12.05
CA GLN A 74 1.11 -9.57 11.68
C GLN A 74 1.56 -8.72 12.88
N ILE A 75 1.00 -8.96 14.07
CA ILE A 75 1.42 -8.33 15.32
C ILE A 75 2.87 -8.68 15.65
N GLU A 76 3.27 -9.93 15.52
CA GLU A 76 4.66 -10.36 15.76
C GLU A 76 5.65 -9.74 14.76
N ASN A 77 5.25 -9.56 13.50
CA ASN A 77 6.06 -8.85 12.52
C ASN A 77 6.21 -7.37 12.88
N MET A 78 5.14 -6.72 13.33
CA MET A 78 5.19 -5.33 13.80
C MET A 78 6.07 -5.20 15.05
N ARG A 79 5.96 -6.13 16.02
CA ARG A 79 6.81 -6.16 17.22
C ARG A 79 8.29 -6.24 16.86
N ARG A 80 8.66 -7.08 15.89
CA ARG A 80 10.05 -7.19 15.42
C ARG A 80 10.55 -5.91 14.75
N LEU A 81 9.70 -5.25 13.95
CA LEU A 81 10.04 -3.97 13.31
C LEU A 81 10.23 -2.85 14.33
N TYR A 82 9.32 -2.72 15.30
CA TYR A 82 9.39 -1.65 16.29
C TYR A 82 10.39 -1.92 17.41
N GLY A 83 10.66 -3.18 17.75
CA GLY A 83 11.58 -3.56 18.82
C GLY A 83 12.98 -2.97 18.64
N ARG A 84 13.50 -2.96 17.40
CA ARG A 84 14.81 -2.37 17.11
C ARG A 84 14.82 -0.85 17.28
N SER A 85 13.80 -0.16 16.76
CA SER A 85 13.67 1.29 16.94
C SER A 85 13.51 1.71 18.40
N TYR A 86 12.89 0.85 19.21
CA TYR A 86 12.69 1.11 20.64
C TYR A 86 14.00 0.89 21.41
N TYR A 87 14.75 -0.16 21.06
CA TYR A 87 16.06 -0.42 21.62
C TYR A 87 17.04 0.74 21.36
N ASP A 88 17.12 1.22 20.11
CA ASP A 88 18.01 2.33 19.75
C ASP A 88 17.67 3.61 20.53
N ARG A 89 16.38 3.92 20.71
CA ARG A 89 15.95 5.07 21.53
C ARG A 89 16.27 4.92 23.01
N VAL A 90 16.14 3.72 23.57
CA VAL A 90 16.50 3.46 24.97
C VAL A 90 18.00 3.59 25.17
N LEU A 91 18.81 3.10 24.21
CA LEU A 91 20.25 3.27 24.23
C LEU A 91 20.64 4.76 24.19
N GLU A 92 20.03 5.53 23.28
CA GLU A 92 20.25 6.97 23.15
C GLU A 92 19.84 7.74 24.43
N ASP A 93 18.71 7.41 25.05
CA ASP A 93 18.30 8.00 26.33
C ASP A 93 19.29 7.66 27.46
N LEU A 94 19.79 6.43 27.53
CA LEU A 94 20.78 6.01 28.51
C LEU A 94 22.12 6.72 28.31
N GLU A 95 22.61 6.81 27.07
CA GLU A 95 23.83 7.56 26.73
C GLU A 95 23.69 9.04 27.06
N SER A 96 22.53 9.66 26.78
CA SER A 96 22.31 11.08 27.07
C SER A 96 22.34 11.44 28.56
N ARG A 97 22.02 10.47 29.43
CA ARG A 97 22.00 10.64 30.89
C ARG A 97 23.29 10.16 31.55
N ALA A 98 24.11 9.41 30.83
CA ALA A 98 25.37 8.89 31.34
C ALA A 98 26.49 9.91 31.19
N ASP A 99 27.31 10.04 32.23
CA ASP A 99 28.57 10.78 32.15
C ASP A 99 29.63 9.90 31.48
N VAL A 100 29.69 9.94 30.14
CA VAL A 100 30.58 9.10 29.32
C VAL A 100 31.84 9.88 28.96
N GLN A 101 33.00 9.40 29.42
CA GLN A 101 34.31 9.92 29.01
C GLN A 101 34.94 9.00 27.96
N ILE A 102 35.05 9.47 26.71
CA ILE A 102 35.71 8.73 25.63
C ILE A 102 37.20 9.08 25.66
N LEU A 103 38.02 8.15 26.17
CA LEU A 103 39.48 8.27 26.12
C LEU A 103 39.98 7.77 24.76
N LEU A 104 40.28 8.71 23.86
CA LEU A 104 40.97 8.40 22.60
C LEU A 104 42.37 7.88 22.95
N LYS A 105 42.62 6.60 22.69
CA LYS A 105 43.97 6.04 22.76
C LYS A 105 44.74 6.63 21.57
N GLN A 106 45.64 7.57 21.84
CA GLN A 106 46.60 8.00 20.83
C GLN A 106 47.56 6.83 20.61
N ASP A 107 47.40 6.15 19.47
CA ASP A 107 48.41 5.21 18.99
C ASP A 107 49.73 5.99 18.88
N SER A 108 50.68 5.56 19.70
CA SER A 108 52.03 6.12 19.77
C SER A 108 52.86 5.37 18.74
N GLU A 109 53.30 6.12 17.72
CA GLU A 109 54.37 5.85 16.73
C GLU A 109 54.30 4.57 15.87
#